data_AF-A0A433HFV7-F1
#
_entry.id   AF-A0A433HFV7-F1
#
_cell.length_a   1.000
_cell.length_b   1.000
_cell.length_c   1.000
_cell.angle_alpha   90.00
_cell.angle_beta   90.00
_cell.angle_gamma   90.00
#
_symmetry.space_group_name_H-M   'P 1'
#
loop_
_entity.id
_entity.type
_entity.pdbx_description
1 polymer ?
#
loop_
_entity_poly.entity_id
_entity_poly.type
_entity_poly.pdbx_seq_one_letter_code
_entity_poly.pdbx_strand_id
1 'polypeptide(L)' 'FEVDSHQITQWKSKHQERASAVFATAAERSESAGPDVKELHAKIGQLAMENDFLATALGRIGDASAKR' A
#
# COMPACT_ATOMS: atom_id res chain seq x y z
N PHE A 1 -0.31 28.37 36.18
CA PHE A 1 -1.01 27.38 35.35
C PHE A 1 -1.50 26.29 36.28
N GLU A 2 -2.81 26.13 36.43
CA GLU A 2 -3.40 25.00 37.14
C GLU A 2 -3.98 24.04 36.11
N VAL A 3 -3.71 22.75 36.30
CA VAL A 3 -4.25 21.67 35.46
C VAL A 3 -5.50 21.15 36.14
N ASP A 4 -6.62 21.15 35.43
CA ASP A 4 -7.90 20.67 35.94
C ASP A 4 -8.04 19.13 35.79
N SER A 5 -8.80 18.51 36.70
CA SER A 5 -9.05 17.05 36.72
C SER A 5 -9.68 16.52 35.42
N HIS A 6 -10.56 17.30 34.78
CA HIS A 6 -11.15 16.99 33.49
C HIS A 6 -10.07 16.92 32.38
N GLN A 7 -9.07 17.81 32.42
CA GLN A 7 -7.97 17.79 31.45
C GLN A 7 -7.09 16.55 31.62
N ILE A 8 -6.80 16.14 32.87
CA ILE A 8 -6.05 14.91 33.17
C ILE A 8 -6.78 13.70 32.61
N THR A 9 -8.10 13.63 32.82
CA THR A 9 -8.94 12.54 32.30
C THR A 9 -8.91 12.49 30.77
N GLN A 10 -9.03 13.65 30.12
CA GLN A 10 -8.98 13.75 28.66
C GLN A 10 -7.62 13.30 28.11
N TRP A 11 -6.51 13.71 28.74
CA TRP A 11 -5.18 13.29 28.33
C TRP A 11 -4.96 11.80 28.52
N LYS A 12 -5.48 11.23 29.61
CA LYS A 12 -5.41 9.79 29.87
C LYS A 12 -6.14 8.97 28.79
N SER A 13 -7.35 9.37 28.40
CA SER A 13 -8.08 8.69 27.30
C SER A 13 -7.31 8.78 25.99
N LYS A 14 -6.85 9.99 25.60
CA LYS A 14 -6.04 10.19 24.39
C LYS A 14 -4.75 9.36 24.40
N HIS A 15 -4.10 9.24 25.56
CA HIS A 15 -2.91 8.41 25.71
C HIS A 15 -3.24 6.93 25.53
N GLN A 16 -4.26 6.40 26.21
CA GLN A 16 -4.64 4.99 26.09
C GLN A 16 -5.02 4.62 24.65
N GLU A 17 -5.73 5.50 23.94
CA GLU A 17 -6.11 5.29 22.54
C GLU A 17 -4.91 5.26 21.58
N ARG A 18 -3.85 6.03 21.87
CA ARG A 18 -2.72 6.25 20.95
C ARG A 18 -1.42 5.57 21.37
N ALA A 19 -1.34 5.05 22.59
CA ALA A 19 -0.12 4.47 23.15
C ALA A 19 0.38 3.30 22.32
N SER A 20 -0.52 2.42 21.86
CA SER A 20 -0.16 1.27 21.02
C SER A 20 0.56 1.70 19.75
N ALA A 21 0.11 2.76 19.07
CA ALA A 21 0.74 3.25 17.85
C ALA A 21 2.15 3.82 18.08
N VAL A 22 2.41 4.43 19.24
CA VAL A 22 3.71 5.03 19.58
C VAL A 22 4.71 3.97 20.03
N PHE A 23 4.25 2.99 20.82
CA PHE A 23 5.10 1.98 21.44
C PHE A 23 5.14 0.65 20.69
N ALA A 24 4.39 0.50 19.59
CA ALA A 24 4.48 -0.69 18.73
C ALA A 24 5.90 -0.91 18.22
N THR A 25 6.37 -2.15 18.35
CA THR A 25 7.63 -2.61 17.80
C THR A 25 7.63 -2.55 16.27
N ALA A 26 8.81 -2.62 15.66
CA ALA A 26 8.91 -2.71 14.20
C ALA A 26 8.16 -3.94 13.65
N ALA A 27 8.16 -5.06 14.39
CA ALA A 27 7.43 -6.27 14.04
C ALA A 27 5.90 -6.05 14.05
N GLU A 28 5.34 -5.46 15.11
CA GLU A 28 3.90 -5.15 15.20
C GLU A 28 3.45 -4.09 14.17
N ARG A 29 4.34 -3.15 13.83
CA ARG A 29 4.11 -2.22 12.72
C ARG A 29 4.18 -2.89 11.35
N SER A 30 4.99 -3.94 11.19
CA SER A 30 5.08 -4.68 9.93
C SER A 30 3.88 -5.60 9.69
N GLU A 31 3.24 -6.13 10.74
CA GLU A 31 1.98 -6.90 10.61
C GLU A 31 0.81 -6.05 10.11
N SER A 32 0.84 -4.74 10.36
CA SER A 32 -0.14 -3.76 9.86
C SER A 32 0.36 -2.94 8.68
N ALA A 33 1.63 -3.10 8.29
CA ALA A 33 2.16 -2.47 7.09
C ALA A 33 1.43 -3.11 5.91
N GLY A 34 0.81 -2.26 5.09
CA GLY A 34 0.18 -2.69 3.86
C GLY A 34 1.15 -3.47 2.94
N PRO A 35 0.65 -3.96 1.80
CA PRO A 35 1.44 -4.77 0.87
C PRO A 35 2.82 -4.17 0.57
N ASP A 36 3.84 -5.04 0.47
CA ASP A 36 5.23 -4.63 0.20
C ASP A 36 5.29 -3.80 -1.10
N VAL A 37 5.64 -2.52 -0.95
CA VAL A 37 5.74 -1.57 -2.07
C VAL A 37 6.70 -2.07 -3.15
N LYS A 38 7.76 -2.79 -2.76
CA LYS A 38 8.71 -3.37 -3.71
C LYS A 38 8.05 -4.48 -4.55
N GLU A 39 7.28 -5.36 -3.91
CA GLU A 39 6.52 -6.41 -4.58
C GLU A 39 5.47 -5.81 -5.52
N LEU A 40 4.74 -4.78 -5.06
CA LEU A 40 3.77 -4.07 -5.89
C LEU A 40 4.41 -3.45 -7.14
N HIS A 41 5.53 -2.75 -7.00
CA HIS A 41 6.24 -2.17 -8.15
C HIS A 41 6.75 -3.24 -9.12
N ALA A 42 7.26 -4.36 -8.61
CA ALA A 42 7.67 -5.49 -9.46
C ALA A 42 6.49 -6.04 -10.26
N LYS A 43 5.33 -6.24 -9.61
CA LYS A 43 4.11 -6.73 -10.26
C LYS A 43 3.55 -5.75 -11.29
N ILE A 44 3.57 -4.45 -11.01
CA ILE A 44 3.20 -3.40 -11.97
C ILE A 44 4.11 -3.46 -13.20
N GLY A 45 5.42 -3.59 -13.01
CA GLY A 45 6.38 -3.71 -14.12
C GLY A 45 6.12 -4.94 -14.98
N GLN A 46 5.91 -6.10 -14.36
CA GLN A 46 5.58 -7.33 -15.07
C GLN A 46 4.28 -7.19 -15.88
N LEU A 47 3.20 -6.70 -15.25
CA LEU A 47 1.91 -6.50 -15.93
C LEU A 47 2.01 -5.48 -17.06
N ALA A 48 2.81 -4.43 -16.91
CA ALA A 48 3.03 -3.45 -17.98
C ALA A 48 3.72 -4.10 -19.20
N MET A 49 4.74 -4.92 -18.97
CA MET A 49 5.42 -5.67 -20.03
C MET A 49 4.50 -6.68 -20.71
N GLU A 50 3.73 -7.46 -19.94
CA GLU A 50 2.78 -8.43 -20.47
C GLU A 50 1.68 -7.76 -21.29
N ASN A 51 1.12 -6.65 -20.81
CA ASN A 51 0.10 -5.89 -21.54
C ASN A 51 0.64 -5.29 -22.85
N ASP A 52 1.85 -4.73 -22.85
CA ASP A 52 2.49 -4.20 -24.07
C ASP A 52 2.74 -5.30 -25.10
N PHE A 53 3.23 -6.47 -24.65
CA PHE A 53 3.41 -7.64 -25.48
C PHE A 53 2.09 -8.11 -26.10
N LEU A 54 1.04 -8.26 -25.29
CA LEU A 54 -0.28 -8.70 -25.75
C LEU A 54 -0.92 -7.70 -26.72
N ALA A 55 -0.87 -6.40 -26.41
CA ALA A 55 -1.38 -5.36 -27.29
C ALA A 55 -0.67 -5.38 -28.66
N THR A 56 0.65 -5.54 -28.65
CA THR A 56 1.46 -5.66 -29.87
C THR A 56 1.14 -6.94 -30.65
N ALA A 57 1.02 -8.08 -29.97
CA ALA A 57 0.71 -9.35 -30.61
C ALA A 57 -0.69 -9.36 -31.23
N LEU A 58 -1.69 -8.85 -30.53
CA LEU A 58 -3.07 -8.75 -31.00
C LEU A 58 -3.21 -7.76 -32.16
N GLY A 59 -2.51 -6.63 -32.13
CA GLY A 59 -2.46 -5.70 -33.26
C GLY A 59 -1.87 -6.36 -34.53
N ARG A 60 -0.88 -7.25 -34.36
CA ARG A 60 -0.27 -8.01 -35.46
C ARG A 60 -1.16 -9.11 -36.02
N ILE A 61 -2.08 -9.67 -35.24
CA ILE A 61 -2.99 -10.74 -35.68
C ILE A 61 -3.99 -10.23 -36.75
N GLY A 62 -4.32 -8.93 -36.74
CA GLY A 62 -5.12 -8.29 -37.80
C GLY A 62 -4.36 -8.09 -39.12
N ASP A 63 -3.06 -7.80 -39.05
CA ASP A 63 -2.23 -7.53 -40.24
C ASP A 63 -1.69 -8.79 -40.91
N ALA A 64 -1.47 -9.88 -40.15
CA ALA A 64 -0.98 -11.14 -40.70
C ALA A 64 -2.01 -11.89 -41.56
N SER A 65 -3.30 -11.57 -41.43
CA SER A 65 -4.37 -12.17 -42.26
C SER A 65 -4.65 -11.37 -43.54
N ALA A 66 -3.98 -10.24 -43.76
CA ALA A 66 -4.21 -9.36 -44.91
C ALA A 66 -3.02 -9.31 -45.88
N LYS A 67 -2.46 -10.48 -46.28
CA LYS A 67 -1.71 -10.62 -47.55
C LYS A 67 -1.44 -12.08 -47.92
N ARG A 68 -2.19 -12.52 -48.96
CA ARG A 68 -2.04 -13.69 -49.84
C ARG A 68 -2.35 -15.07 -49.27
#